data_AF-A0A6P8XIW0-F1
#
_entry.id   AF-A0A6P8XIW0-F1
#
_cell.length_a   1.000
_cell.length_b   1.000
_cell.length_c   1.000
_cell.angle_alpha   90.00
_cell.angle_beta   90.00
_cell.angle_gamma   90.00
#
_symmetry.space_group_name_H-M   'P 1'
#
loop_
_entity.id
_entity.type
_entity.pdbx_description
1 polymer ?
#
loop_
_entity_poly.entity_id
_entity_poly.type
_entity_poly.pdbx_seq_one_letter_code
_entity_poly.pdbx_strand_id
1 'polypeptide(L)'
;MWLSRVVLVLLAIVFEIVSYSKGYQIRIRFDDDEIFSDCRDQLDGVLNISGVWDLTELTIESQSDQIKVSGNTTSVWDIQLTDRVVGSIDVYKFYRREWVPTIYKINVPDVCSTMYDKNQYWYSLWTQYITNADDIKDKCINVRGVKYIHRPFILKDLQFNNQMTTVEGPHKIQIQLKAFNVFGKLRPTSICFELKAYFETKFI
;
A
#
# COMPACT_ATOMS: atom_id res chain seq x y z
N MET A 1 40.29 30.20 25.36
CA MET A 1 39.05 31.01 25.14
C MET A 1 38.41 30.80 23.76
N TRP A 2 39.18 30.64 22.68
CA TRP A 2 38.66 30.44 21.30
C TRP A 2 37.96 29.08 21.08
N LEU A 3 38.56 27.98 21.55
CA LEU A 3 37.99 26.63 21.50
C LEU A 3 36.60 26.53 22.17
N SER A 4 36.40 27.22 23.29
CA SER A 4 35.12 27.23 24.00
C SER A 4 33.99 27.90 23.21
N ARG A 5 34.31 28.93 22.41
CA ARG A 5 33.33 29.62 21.57
C ARG A 5 32.95 28.79 20.34
N VAL A 6 33.92 28.11 19.73
CA VAL A 6 33.67 27.19 18.60
C VAL A 6 32.79 26.02 19.04
N VAL A 7 33.06 25.43 20.21
CA VAL A 7 32.25 24.33 20.76
C VAL A 7 30.81 24.78 21.05
N LEU A 8 30.61 25.98 21.60
CA LEU A 8 29.26 26.52 21.86
C LEU A 8 28.47 26.77 20.58
N VAL A 9 29.12 27.26 19.52
CA VAL A 9 28.48 27.47 18.21
C VAL A 9 28.10 26.13 17.57
N LEU A 10 28.99 25.13 17.62
CA LEU A 10 28.68 23.79 17.11
C LEU A 10 27.53 23.14 17.88
N LEU A 11 27.49 23.27 19.21
CA LEU A 11 26.39 22.77 20.02
C LEU A 11 25.06 23.48 19.71
N ALA A 12 25.08 24.80 19.46
CA ALA A 12 23.89 25.54 19.06
C ALA A 12 23.37 25.09 17.69
N ILE A 13 24.26 24.87 16.72
CA ILE A 13 23.90 24.36 15.38
C ILE A 13 23.34 22.94 15.49
N VAL A 14 23.96 22.05 16.28
CA VAL A 14 23.45 20.70 16.52
C VAL A 14 22.09 20.74 17.22
N PHE A 15 21.90 21.62 18.20
CA PHE A 15 20.63 21.77 18.90
C PHE A 15 19.52 22.28 17.97
N GLU A 16 19.81 23.26 17.12
CA GLU A 16 18.91 23.73 16.05
C GLU A 16 18.53 22.58 15.11
N ILE A 17 19.51 21.83 14.58
CA ILE A 17 19.26 20.68 13.69
C ILE A 17 18.42 19.59 14.36
N VAL A 18 18.69 19.27 15.63
CA VAL A 18 17.91 18.28 16.41
C VAL A 18 16.50 18.79 16.71
N SER A 19 16.33 20.10 16.94
CA SER A 19 15.01 20.70 17.13
C SER A 19 14.19 20.79 15.83
N TYR A 20 14.86 20.81 14.68
CA TYR A 20 14.25 20.69 13.34
C TYR A 20 13.97 19.24 12.92
N SER A 21 14.54 18.23 13.59
CA SER A 21 14.30 16.81 13.25
C SER A 21 12.95 16.28 13.76
N LYS A 22 11.98 17.16 14.04
CA LYS A 22 10.64 16.77 14.48
C LYS A 22 9.85 16.20 13.31
N GLY A 23 9.31 15.01 13.51
CA GLY A 23 8.60 14.26 12.48
C GLY A 23 7.09 14.41 12.64
N TYR A 24 6.37 14.10 11.56
CA TYR A 24 4.94 13.92 11.57
C TYR A 24 4.62 12.43 11.54
N GLN A 25 3.69 11.99 12.38
CA GLN A 25 3.06 10.68 12.30
C GLN A 25 1.80 10.82 11.47
N ILE A 26 1.71 10.08 10.36
CA ILE A 26 0.52 10.10 9.51
C ILE A 26 -0.26 8.82 9.74
N ARG A 27 -1.54 8.96 10.09
CA ARG A 27 -2.51 7.88 10.26
C ARG A 27 -3.42 7.82 9.03
N ILE A 28 -3.53 6.65 8.40
CA ILE A 28 -4.41 6.44 7.24
C ILE A 28 -5.72 5.79 7.69
N ARG A 29 -6.85 6.45 7.44
CA ARG A 29 -8.19 5.88 7.59
C ARG A 29 -8.80 5.61 6.21
N PHE A 30 -9.27 4.39 5.96
CA PHE A 30 -9.93 4.09 4.69
C PHE A 30 -11.41 4.50 4.74
N ASP A 31 -11.93 4.88 3.58
CA ASP A 31 -13.34 5.22 3.38
C ASP A 31 -14.22 3.95 3.47
N ASP A 32 -15.41 4.05 4.07
CA ASP A 32 -16.19 2.92 4.58
C ASP A 32 -17.28 2.38 3.64
N ASP A 33 -17.77 3.18 2.69
CA ASP A 33 -18.87 2.76 1.80
C ASP A 33 -18.39 1.80 0.68
N GLU A 34 -17.14 1.89 0.25
CA GLU A 34 -16.50 0.97 -0.70
C GLU A 34 -14.97 1.13 -0.67
N ILE A 35 -14.25 0.15 -0.12
CA ILE A 35 -12.79 0.25 0.09
C ILE A 35 -12.03 0.28 -1.25
N PHE A 36 -12.50 -0.49 -2.23
CA PHE A 36 -11.88 -0.61 -3.55
C PHE A 36 -12.73 0.10 -4.59
N SER A 37 -12.11 0.93 -5.42
CA SER A 37 -12.76 1.52 -6.60
C SER A 37 -11.95 1.28 -7.85
N ASP A 38 -12.61 1.33 -9.01
CA ASP A 38 -11.92 1.23 -10.29
C ASP A 38 -11.03 2.45 -10.55
N CYS A 39 -9.96 2.25 -11.32
CA CYS A 39 -9.14 3.35 -11.79
C CYS A 39 -9.89 4.20 -12.83
N ARG A 40 -9.58 5.51 -12.87
CA ARG A 40 -10.13 6.38 -13.93
C ARG A 40 -9.59 5.96 -15.30
N ASP A 41 -10.44 6.05 -16.32
CA ASP A 41 -10.08 5.82 -17.73
C ASP A 41 -9.48 4.44 -17.99
N GLN A 42 -10.10 3.40 -17.39
CA GLN A 42 -9.67 2.02 -17.52
C GLN A 42 -9.70 1.59 -18.99
N LEU A 43 -8.50 1.41 -19.55
CA LEU A 43 -8.31 0.97 -20.94
C LEU A 43 -8.66 -0.52 -21.09
N ASP A 44 -8.95 -0.94 -22.32
CA ASP A 44 -9.13 -2.35 -22.66
C ASP A 44 -7.94 -3.19 -22.17
N GLY A 45 -8.24 -4.30 -21.49
CA GLY A 45 -7.23 -5.20 -20.91
C GLY A 45 -6.72 -4.78 -19.53
N VAL A 46 -7.10 -3.62 -19.00
CA VAL A 46 -6.89 -3.29 -17.58
C VAL A 46 -8.10 -3.82 -16.80
N LEU A 47 -7.85 -4.65 -15.79
CA LEU A 47 -8.86 -5.21 -14.89
C LEU A 47 -8.78 -4.50 -13.53
N ASN A 48 -9.86 -4.56 -12.75
CA ASN A 48 -9.90 -4.00 -11.39
C ASN A 48 -9.47 -5.02 -10.32
N ILE A 49 -9.77 -4.76 -9.05
CA ILE A 49 -9.48 -5.68 -7.94
C ILE A 49 -10.05 -7.09 -8.18
N SER A 50 -11.22 -7.19 -8.80
CA SER A 50 -11.87 -8.47 -9.13
C SER A 50 -11.18 -9.22 -10.27
N GLY A 51 -10.27 -8.56 -11.00
CA GLY A 51 -9.40 -9.19 -11.99
C GLY A 51 -8.22 -9.94 -11.39
N VAL A 52 -7.88 -9.65 -10.13
CA VAL A 52 -6.82 -10.35 -9.39
C VAL A 52 -7.37 -11.24 -8.28
N TRP A 53 -8.41 -10.80 -7.58
CA TRP A 53 -8.99 -11.50 -6.44
C TRP A 53 -10.48 -11.75 -6.64
N ASP A 54 -10.91 -12.99 -6.43
CA ASP A 54 -12.30 -13.26 -6.07
C ASP A 54 -12.48 -12.90 -4.59
N LEU A 55 -13.36 -11.92 -4.35
CA LEU A 55 -13.69 -11.35 -3.04
C LEU A 55 -15.05 -11.83 -2.51
N THR A 56 -15.72 -12.78 -3.18
CA THR A 56 -17.07 -13.22 -2.79
C THR A 56 -17.15 -13.88 -1.41
N GLU A 57 -16.05 -14.48 -0.95
CA GLU A 57 -15.89 -15.03 0.40
C GLU A 57 -15.27 -14.05 1.39
N LEU A 58 -15.00 -12.81 0.99
CA LEU A 58 -14.42 -11.79 1.85
C LEU A 58 -15.55 -10.90 2.40
N THR A 59 -15.51 -10.64 3.70
CA THR A 59 -16.41 -9.71 4.37
C THR A 59 -15.58 -8.59 4.97
N ILE A 60 -15.95 -7.36 4.63
CA ILE A 60 -15.36 -6.16 5.19
C ILE A 60 -16.47 -5.31 5.83
N GLU A 61 -16.36 -5.08 7.13
CA GLU A 61 -17.34 -4.35 7.91
C GLU A 61 -16.69 -3.13 8.58
N SER A 62 -17.28 -1.95 8.38
CA SER A 62 -16.92 -0.75 9.15
C SER A 62 -17.73 -0.73 10.46
N GLN A 63 -17.05 -0.74 11.61
CA GLN A 63 -17.67 -0.61 12.91
C GLN A 63 -16.85 0.34 13.79
N SER A 64 -17.44 1.49 14.17
CA SER A 64 -16.87 2.42 15.16
C SER A 64 -15.41 2.81 14.86
N ASP A 65 -15.15 3.32 13.66
CA ASP A 65 -13.81 3.70 13.14
C ASP A 65 -12.82 2.54 12.96
N GLN A 66 -13.29 1.28 12.98
CA GLN A 66 -12.48 0.10 12.72
C GLN A 66 -13.03 -0.67 11.53
N ILE A 67 -12.12 -1.11 10.66
CA ILE A 67 -12.46 -1.97 9.52
C ILE A 67 -12.13 -3.40 9.92
N LYS A 68 -13.16 -4.22 10.10
CA LYS A 68 -13.05 -5.65 10.36
C LYS A 68 -13.03 -6.40 9.04
N VAL A 69 -12.01 -7.23 8.86
CA VAL A 69 -11.85 -8.08 7.68
C VAL A 69 -11.93 -9.54 8.11
N SER A 70 -12.76 -10.31 7.44
CA SER A 70 -12.90 -11.76 7.68
C SER A 70 -13.20 -12.49 6.38
N GLY A 71 -13.01 -13.81 6.39
CA GLY A 71 -13.24 -14.64 5.20
C GLY A 71 -11.98 -14.83 4.36
N ASN A 72 -12.16 -15.14 3.08
CA ASN A 72 -11.08 -15.60 2.21
C ASN A 72 -11.05 -14.83 0.89
N THR A 73 -9.90 -14.83 0.24
CA THR A 73 -9.78 -14.41 -1.16
C THR A 73 -9.23 -15.55 -2.00
N THR A 74 -9.59 -15.58 -3.28
CA THR A 74 -9.04 -16.57 -4.23
C THR A 74 -8.38 -15.84 -5.39
N SER A 75 -7.15 -16.19 -5.74
CA SER A 75 -6.50 -15.60 -6.93
C SER A 75 -7.26 -16.01 -8.18
N VAL A 76 -7.62 -15.03 -9.02
CA VAL A 76 -8.32 -15.27 -10.29
C VAL A 76 -7.57 -14.72 -11.50
N TRP A 77 -6.42 -14.07 -11.31
CA TRP A 77 -5.69 -13.51 -12.44
C TRP A 77 -5.17 -14.61 -13.36
N ASP A 78 -5.53 -14.52 -14.64
CA ASP A 78 -5.09 -15.48 -15.67
C ASP A 78 -3.69 -15.14 -16.18
N ILE A 79 -2.69 -15.49 -15.38
CA ILE A 79 -1.25 -15.37 -15.68
C ILE A 79 -0.53 -16.68 -15.37
N GLN A 80 0.76 -16.78 -15.70
CA GLN A 80 1.54 -18.02 -15.51
C GLN A 80 2.40 -17.94 -14.25
N LEU A 81 2.62 -19.10 -13.60
CA LEU A 81 3.47 -19.19 -12.40
C LEU A 81 4.85 -18.54 -12.58
N THR A 82 5.45 -18.67 -13.77
CA THR A 82 6.77 -18.12 -14.10
C THR A 82 6.77 -16.63 -14.45
N ASP A 83 5.62 -15.96 -14.44
CA ASP A 83 5.53 -14.53 -14.73
C ASP A 83 6.08 -13.71 -13.56
N ARG A 84 6.83 -12.67 -13.90
CA ARG A 84 7.24 -11.66 -12.93
C ARG A 84 6.15 -10.58 -12.84
N VAL A 85 5.56 -10.42 -11.66
CA VAL A 85 4.61 -9.35 -11.40
C VAL A 85 5.34 -8.11 -10.88
N VAL A 86 5.21 -7.02 -11.62
CA VAL A 86 5.68 -5.68 -11.24
C VAL A 86 4.50 -4.89 -10.69
N GLY A 87 4.68 -4.25 -9.54
CA GLY A 87 3.68 -3.42 -8.90
C GLY A 87 4.07 -1.94 -8.85
N SER A 88 3.09 -1.05 -8.87
CA SER A 88 3.27 0.35 -8.47
C SER A 88 2.14 0.82 -7.57
N ILE A 89 2.48 1.68 -6.62
CA ILE A 89 1.55 2.34 -5.70
C ILE A 89 1.79 3.84 -5.82
N ASP A 90 0.79 4.57 -6.27
CA ASP A 90 0.82 6.03 -6.46
C ASP A 90 -0.20 6.68 -5.52
N VAL A 91 0.24 7.64 -4.70
CA VAL A 91 -0.65 8.38 -3.79
C VAL A 91 -0.99 9.74 -4.39
N TYR A 92 -2.26 10.07 -4.42
CA TYR A 92 -2.79 11.35 -4.88
C TYR A 92 -3.51 12.07 -3.74
N LYS A 93 -3.43 13.39 -3.71
CA LYS A 93 -4.15 14.25 -2.78
C LYS A 93 -5.30 14.95 -3.49
N PHE A 94 -6.46 15.03 -2.84
CA PHE A 94 -7.56 15.82 -3.36
C PHE A 94 -7.30 17.30 -3.07
N TYR A 95 -7.15 18.10 -4.12
CA TYR A 95 -6.91 19.52 -4.02
C TYR A 95 -7.71 20.26 -5.10
N ARG A 96 -8.49 21.27 -4.67
CA ARG A 96 -9.31 22.11 -5.57
C ARG A 96 -10.15 21.32 -6.60
N ARG A 97 -10.83 20.25 -6.12
CA ARG A 97 -11.70 19.37 -6.93
C ARG A 97 -10.97 18.44 -7.91
N GLU A 98 -9.66 18.34 -7.81
CA GLU A 98 -8.85 17.46 -8.65
C GLU A 98 -7.94 16.56 -7.80
N TRP A 99 -7.59 15.41 -8.36
CA TRP A 99 -6.62 14.50 -7.76
C TRP A 99 -5.23 14.85 -8.28
N VAL A 100 -4.37 15.37 -7.40
CA VAL A 100 -3.01 15.80 -7.73
C VAL A 100 -2.02 14.75 -7.24
N PRO A 101 -1.09 14.25 -8.08
CA PRO A 101 -0.10 13.28 -7.64
C PRO A 101 0.78 13.87 -6.53
N THR A 102 1.09 13.05 -5.53
CA THR A 102 2.04 13.40 -4.47
C THR A 102 3.44 12.89 -4.82
N ILE A 103 4.41 13.17 -3.94
CA ILE A 103 5.76 12.59 -4.02
C ILE A 103 5.80 11.11 -3.60
N TYR A 104 4.74 10.59 -2.98
CA TYR A 104 4.70 9.21 -2.51
C TYR A 104 4.35 8.28 -3.66
N LYS A 105 5.39 7.63 -4.17
CA LYS A 105 5.31 6.58 -5.18
C LYS A 105 6.20 5.42 -4.76
N ILE A 106 5.65 4.22 -4.78
CA ILE A 106 6.38 2.98 -4.52
C ILE A 106 6.35 2.15 -5.81
N ASN A 107 7.53 1.70 -6.26
CA ASN A 107 7.64 0.73 -7.33
C ASN A 107 8.16 -0.59 -6.74
N VAL A 108 7.50 -1.68 -7.08
CA VAL A 108 7.82 -3.02 -6.59
C VAL A 108 8.22 -3.86 -7.81
N PRO A 109 9.53 -4.05 -8.08
CA PRO A 109 9.99 -4.76 -9.28
C PRO A 109 9.57 -6.23 -9.33
N ASP A 110 9.34 -6.83 -8.18
CA ASP A 110 8.87 -8.20 -8.04
C ASP A 110 7.97 -8.30 -6.79
N VAL A 111 6.66 -8.23 -7.03
CA VAL A 111 5.62 -8.29 -5.99
C VAL A 111 5.64 -9.63 -5.26
N CYS A 112 5.90 -10.73 -5.98
CA CYS A 112 5.87 -12.06 -5.41
C CYS A 112 7.03 -12.30 -4.45
N SER A 113 8.22 -11.81 -4.78
CA SER A 113 9.39 -11.90 -3.91
C SER A 113 9.22 -11.15 -2.57
N THR A 114 8.35 -10.15 -2.53
CA THR A 114 8.16 -9.25 -1.39
C THR A 114 6.81 -9.41 -0.70
N MET A 115 5.91 -10.25 -1.21
CA MET A 115 4.53 -10.44 -0.73
C MET A 115 4.46 -10.78 0.78
N TYR A 116 5.43 -11.54 1.28
CA TYR A 116 5.51 -11.98 2.67
C TYR A 116 6.69 -11.37 3.45
N ASP A 117 7.36 -10.35 2.90
CA ASP A 117 8.42 -9.63 3.61
C ASP A 117 7.80 -8.75 4.71
N LYS A 118 8.25 -8.96 5.95
CA LYS A 118 7.72 -8.31 7.16
C LYS A 118 7.92 -6.80 7.17
N ASN A 119 8.85 -6.29 6.37
CA ASN A 119 9.15 -4.87 6.28
C ASN A 119 8.23 -4.13 5.31
N GLN A 120 7.34 -4.83 4.60
CA GLN A 120 6.47 -4.24 3.59
C GLN A 120 5.12 -3.84 4.15
N TYR A 121 4.56 -2.74 3.65
CA TYR A 121 3.27 -2.23 4.12
C TYR A 121 2.13 -3.24 3.94
N TRP A 122 2.06 -3.92 2.80
CA TRP A 122 1.04 -4.96 2.54
C TRP A 122 1.16 -6.17 3.46
N TYR A 123 2.35 -6.48 4.00
CA TYR A 123 2.47 -7.52 5.03
C TYR A 123 1.75 -7.12 6.30
N SER A 124 1.99 -5.90 6.77
CA SER A 124 1.35 -5.37 7.97
C SER A 124 -0.17 -5.20 7.82
N LEU A 125 -0.65 -4.93 6.61
CA LEU A 125 -2.09 -4.70 6.36
C LEU A 125 -2.86 -5.96 6.01
N TRP A 126 -2.23 -6.91 5.33
CA TRP A 126 -2.95 -7.96 4.63
C TRP A 126 -2.29 -9.34 4.82
N THR A 127 -1.07 -9.54 4.30
CA THR A 127 -0.55 -10.89 4.12
C THR A 127 -0.11 -11.58 5.42
N GLN A 128 0.14 -10.84 6.51
CA GLN A 128 0.39 -11.44 7.84
C GLN A 128 -0.81 -12.19 8.41
N TYR A 129 -2.02 -11.97 7.89
CA TYR A 129 -3.24 -12.59 8.37
C TYR A 129 -3.61 -13.86 7.59
N ILE A 130 -2.83 -14.22 6.57
CA ILE A 130 -2.98 -15.46 5.81
C ILE A 130 -2.44 -16.64 6.64
N THR A 131 -3.30 -17.62 6.90
CA THR A 131 -3.00 -18.76 7.77
C THR A 131 -2.36 -19.93 7.04
N ASN A 132 -2.65 -20.10 5.74
CA ASN A 132 -2.07 -21.14 4.89
C ASN A 132 -0.88 -20.62 4.06
N ALA A 133 -0.19 -19.58 4.53
CA ALA A 133 0.88 -18.90 3.80
C ALA A 133 2.03 -19.86 3.41
N ASP A 134 2.37 -20.83 4.27
CA ASP A 134 3.43 -21.79 4.00
C ASP A 134 3.15 -22.71 2.81
N ASP A 135 1.88 -22.96 2.49
CA ASP A 135 1.43 -23.83 1.39
C ASP A 135 1.24 -23.10 0.05
N ILE A 136 1.22 -21.76 0.08
CA ILE A 136 0.86 -20.93 -1.09
C ILE A 136 1.89 -19.85 -1.42
N LYS A 137 2.89 -19.61 -0.55
CA LYS A 137 3.88 -18.55 -0.75
C LYS A 137 4.67 -18.67 -2.06
N ASP A 138 4.93 -19.90 -2.51
CA ASP A 138 5.61 -20.20 -3.77
C ASP A 138 4.73 -19.94 -5.00
N LYS A 139 3.40 -19.94 -4.82
CA LYS A 139 2.43 -19.73 -5.89
C LYS A 139 2.17 -18.24 -6.15
N CYS A 140 2.24 -17.41 -5.11
CA CYS A 140 1.89 -16.00 -5.19
C CYS A 140 0.51 -15.80 -5.86
N ILE A 141 0.22 -14.60 -6.37
CA ILE A 141 -0.98 -14.30 -7.17
C ILE A 141 -0.93 -14.92 -8.58
N ASN A 142 0.17 -15.57 -8.95
CA ASN A 142 0.40 -16.08 -10.30
C ASN A 142 -0.38 -17.35 -10.65
N VAL A 143 -0.96 -18.03 -9.67
CA VAL A 143 -1.71 -19.26 -9.88
C VAL A 143 -3.19 -19.02 -9.60
N ARG A 144 -3.98 -19.12 -10.67
CA ARG A 144 -5.44 -19.06 -10.58
C ARG A 144 -5.99 -20.18 -9.70
N GLY A 145 -6.99 -19.87 -8.88
CA GLY A 145 -7.68 -20.80 -7.98
C GLY A 145 -7.00 -21.00 -6.63
N VAL A 146 -5.85 -20.36 -6.38
CA VAL A 146 -5.20 -20.43 -5.06
C VAL A 146 -6.00 -19.62 -4.05
N LYS A 147 -6.41 -20.29 -2.97
CA LYS A 147 -7.18 -19.69 -1.89
C LYS A 147 -6.26 -19.18 -0.78
N TYR A 148 -6.53 -17.97 -0.34
CA TYR A 148 -5.82 -17.23 0.70
C TYR A 148 -6.72 -17.15 1.93
N ILE A 149 -6.43 -17.98 2.92
CA ILE A 149 -7.29 -18.16 4.09
C ILE A 149 -6.89 -17.14 5.14
N HIS A 150 -7.70 -16.10 5.33
CA HIS A 150 -7.41 -15.07 6.33
C HIS A 150 -8.05 -15.44 7.66
N ARG A 151 -7.27 -15.35 8.75
CA ARG A 151 -7.87 -15.25 10.08
C ARG A 151 -8.54 -13.88 10.21
N PRO A 152 -9.70 -13.76 10.88
CA PRO A 152 -10.33 -12.46 11.09
C PRO A 152 -9.37 -11.46 11.74
N PHE A 153 -9.35 -10.22 11.25
CA PHE A 153 -8.48 -9.16 11.75
C PHE A 153 -9.12 -7.79 11.65
N ILE A 154 -8.58 -6.85 12.42
CA ILE A 154 -8.90 -5.43 12.30
C ILE A 154 -7.79 -4.81 11.46
N LEU A 155 -8.17 -4.14 10.37
CA LEU A 155 -7.23 -3.42 9.53
C LEU A 155 -6.65 -2.27 10.36
N LYS A 156 -5.35 -2.40 10.69
CA LYS A 156 -4.65 -1.42 11.52
C LYS A 156 -4.40 -0.16 10.70
N ASP A 157 -4.49 0.99 11.35
CA ASP A 157 -4.03 2.22 10.72
C ASP A 157 -2.55 2.11 10.39
N LEU A 158 -2.18 2.48 9.16
CA LEU A 158 -0.79 2.68 8.81
C LEU A 158 -0.28 3.95 9.48
N GLN A 159 0.87 3.83 10.13
CA GLN A 159 1.61 4.94 10.70
C GLN A 159 2.95 5.06 10.02
N PHE A 160 3.27 6.26 9.53
CA PHE A 160 4.57 6.54 8.95
C PHE A 160 5.09 7.89 9.41
N ASN A 161 6.41 7.95 9.56
CA ASN A 161 7.12 9.16 9.92
C ASN A 161 7.40 9.96 8.64
N ASN A 162 6.89 11.17 8.56
CA ASN A 162 7.20 12.13 7.50
C ASN A 162 8.01 13.28 8.08
N GLN A 163 9.11 13.65 7.43
CA GLN A 163 10.01 14.71 7.90
C GLN A 163 9.72 16.07 7.24
N MET A 164 8.82 16.13 6.25
CA MET A 164 8.70 17.31 5.39
C MET A 164 7.47 18.18 5.66
N THR A 165 6.26 17.62 5.61
CA THR A 165 5.02 18.44 5.59
C THR A 165 3.80 17.71 6.15
N THR A 166 2.76 18.47 6.54
CA THR A 166 1.43 17.90 6.75
C THR A 166 0.83 17.46 5.42
N VAL A 167 0.38 16.21 5.38
CA VAL A 167 -0.32 15.62 4.22
C VAL A 167 -1.76 15.35 4.59
N GLU A 168 -2.33 16.15 5.50
CA GLU A 168 -3.69 15.95 5.96
C GLU A 168 -4.72 16.16 4.84
N GLY A 169 -5.78 15.37 4.89
CA GLY A 169 -6.94 15.47 4.01
C GLY A 169 -7.26 14.21 3.21
N PRO A 170 -8.19 14.31 2.24
CA PRO A 170 -8.58 13.19 1.40
C PRO A 170 -7.48 12.82 0.40
N HIS A 171 -7.19 11.53 0.33
CA HIS A 171 -6.20 10.91 -0.55
C HIS A 171 -6.84 9.74 -1.28
N LYS A 172 -6.25 9.39 -2.42
CA LYS A 172 -6.46 8.10 -3.06
C LYS A 172 -5.12 7.42 -3.29
N ILE A 173 -5.13 6.10 -3.16
CA ILE A 173 -3.98 5.23 -3.36
C ILE A 173 -4.29 4.38 -4.57
N GLN A 174 -3.60 4.60 -5.68
CA GLN A 174 -3.76 3.83 -6.91
C GLN A 174 -2.74 2.71 -6.94
N ILE A 175 -3.20 1.47 -7.11
CA ILE A 175 -2.36 0.27 -7.15
C ILE A 175 -2.46 -0.32 -8.56
N GLN A 176 -1.30 -0.58 -9.17
CA GLN A 176 -1.21 -1.21 -10.49
C GLN A 176 -0.35 -2.46 -10.42
N LEU A 177 -0.76 -3.51 -11.13
CA LEU A 177 0.03 -4.73 -11.30
C LEU A 177 0.16 -5.06 -12.78
N LYS A 178 1.38 -5.40 -13.20
CA LYS A 178 1.70 -5.81 -14.57
C LYS A 178 2.49 -7.12 -14.53
N ALA A 179 2.02 -8.12 -15.25
CA ALA A 179 2.71 -9.41 -15.36
C ALA A 179 3.57 -9.45 -16.63
N PHE A 180 4.81 -9.90 -16.50
CA PHE A 180 5.74 -10.09 -17.62
C PHE A 180 6.18 -11.54 -17.67
N ASN A 181 6.18 -12.12 -18.86
CA ASN A 181 6.70 -13.49 -19.03
C ASN A 181 8.22 -13.56 -18.89
N VAL A 182 8.76 -14.77 -18.94
CA VAL A 182 10.21 -15.04 -18.85
C VAL A 182 11.07 -14.34 -19.91
N PHE A 183 10.45 -13.89 -21.02
CA PHE A 183 11.11 -13.13 -22.08
C PHE A 183 10.94 -11.61 -21.92
N GLY A 184 10.38 -11.15 -20.80
CA GLY A 184 10.12 -9.73 -20.54
C GLY A 184 8.95 -9.14 -21.33
N LYS A 185 8.11 -9.97 -21.97
CA LYS A 185 6.92 -9.51 -22.69
C LYS A 185 5.74 -9.34 -21.72
N LEU A 186 5.12 -8.16 -21.76
CA LEU A 186 3.92 -7.84 -20.98
C LEU A 186 2.74 -8.77 -21.36
N ARG A 187 2.02 -9.26 -20.35
CA ARG A 187 0.78 -10.03 -20.54
C ARG A 187 -0.36 -9.13 -21.05
N PRO A 188 -1.35 -9.67 -21.78
CA PRO A 188 -2.45 -8.86 -22.33
C PRO A 188 -3.30 -8.17 -21.26
N THR A 189 -3.35 -8.73 -20.05
CA THR A 189 -4.08 -8.16 -18.93
C THR A 189 -3.15 -7.51 -17.91
N SER A 190 -3.62 -6.43 -17.31
CA SER A 190 -3.00 -5.76 -16.17
C SER A 190 -4.06 -5.41 -15.14
N ILE A 191 -3.65 -5.06 -13.93
CA ILE A 191 -4.56 -4.72 -12.83
C ILE A 191 -4.40 -3.23 -12.49
N CYS A 192 -5.51 -2.55 -12.24
CA CYS A 192 -5.55 -1.21 -11.67
C CYS A 192 -6.76 -1.05 -10.77
N PHE A 193 -6.55 -0.67 -9.51
CA PHE A 193 -7.63 -0.28 -8.61
C PHE A 193 -7.15 0.84 -7.67
N GLU A 194 -8.10 1.53 -7.05
CA GLU A 194 -7.87 2.65 -6.15
C GLU A 194 -8.45 2.34 -4.77
N LEU A 195 -7.82 2.88 -3.73
CA LEU A 195 -8.35 2.94 -2.37
C LEU A 195 -8.53 4.41 -2.00
N LYS A 196 -9.70 4.78 -1.46
CA LYS A 196 -9.90 6.12 -0.90
C LYS A 196 -9.60 6.10 0.58
N ALA A 197 -8.90 7.14 1.03
CA ALA A 197 -8.52 7.25 2.43
C ALA A 197 -8.40 8.70 2.88
N TYR A 198 -8.59 8.94 4.16
CA TYR A 198 -8.28 10.20 4.81
C TYR A 198 -6.96 10.07 5.57
N PHE A 199 -6.02 10.97 5.31
CA PHE A 199 -4.74 11.02 6.02
C PHE A 199 -4.87 12.03 7.16
N GLU A 200 -4.63 11.58 8.38
CA GLU A 200 -4.55 12.44 9.57
C GLU A 200 -3.10 12.64 9.97
N THR A 201 -2.68 13.88 10.19
CA THR A 201 -1.29 14.18 10.59
C THR A 201 -1.23 14.54 12.07
N LYS A 202 -0.34 13.89 12.82
CA LYS A 202 0.00 14.23 14.21
C LYS A 202 1.46 14.65 14.31
N PHE A 203 1.72 15.73 15.03
CA PHE A 203 3.08 16.20 15.29
C PHE A 203 3.72 15.39 16.43
N ILE A 204 4.99 15.03 16.29
CA ILE A 204 5.76 14.23 17.27
C ILE A 204 7.00 15.01 17.71
#